data_AF-A0A520G1C2-F1
#
_entry.id   AF-A0A520G1C2-F1
#
_cell.length_a   1.000
_cell.length_b   1.000
_cell.length_c   1.000
_cell.angle_alpha   90.00
_cell.angle_beta   90.00
_cell.angle_gamma   90.00
#
_symmetry.space_group_name_H-M   'P 1'
#
loop_
_entity.id
_entity.type
_entity.pdbx_description
1 polymer ?
#
loop_
_entity_poly.entity_id
_entity_poly.type
_entity_poly.pdbx_seq_one_letter_code
_entity_poly.pdbx_strand_id
1 'polypeptide(L)'
;MSGIQAKRKFIVIVLLCVAVGGALLRQFAPTGSTTRDVGTLLMLLWLPIIGNVIAWLVSKVRRAAPAASAADFEDGGAFHPHALVELTLRAPQLPSEDRPIAEGEHRCALVVDNEGFSARWFVSRGEAFRRGTAQTIRVEFLKPEVALPRFPRDAAFRMLVGESFVGDGRVLEVLGRG
;
A
#
# COMPACT_ATOMS: atom_id res chain seq x y z
N MET A 1 18.89 -9.75 -18.38
CA MET A 1 18.28 -8.43 -18.09
C MET A 1 17.35 -8.08 -19.25
N SER A 2 16.03 -8.20 -19.07
CA SER A 2 15.09 -8.19 -20.20
C SER A 2 14.96 -6.79 -20.82
N GLY A 3 14.93 -6.71 -22.15
CA GLY A 3 14.89 -5.45 -22.91
C GLY A 3 13.70 -4.53 -22.60
N ILE A 4 12.70 -5.00 -21.86
CA ILE A 4 11.52 -4.24 -21.42
C ILE A 4 11.90 -3.23 -20.32
N GLN A 5 12.81 -3.59 -19.41
CA GLN A 5 13.30 -2.68 -18.36
C GLN A 5 14.20 -1.58 -18.94
N ALA A 6 14.97 -1.91 -19.98
CA ALA A 6 15.80 -0.96 -20.72
C ALA A 6 14.94 0.07 -21.48
N LYS A 7 13.88 -0.38 -22.16
CA LYS A 7 12.90 0.51 -22.83
C LYS A 7 12.21 1.47 -21.85
N ARG A 8 11.83 0.99 -20.66
CA ARG A 8 11.22 1.82 -19.61
C ARG A 8 12.18 2.90 -19.08
N LYS A 9 13.45 2.57 -18.82
CA LYS A 9 14.45 3.56 -18.41
C LYS A 9 14.72 4.58 -19.51
N PHE A 10 14.79 4.14 -20.77
CA PHE A 10 15.01 5.01 -21.91
C PHE A 10 13.91 6.08 -22.06
N ILE A 11 12.64 5.68 -21.94
CA ILE A 11 11.49 6.62 -21.97
C ILE A 11 11.60 7.67 -20.84
N VAL A 12 11.98 7.25 -19.62
CA VAL A 12 12.14 8.17 -18.49
C VAL A 12 13.28 9.15 -18.73
N ILE A 13 14.42 8.69 -19.27
CA ILE A 13 15.57 9.54 -19.59
C ILE A 13 15.18 10.55 -20.68
N VAL A 14 14.48 10.11 -21.73
CA VAL A 14 13.99 10.99 -22.79
C VAL A 14 13.04 12.06 -22.24
N LEU A 15 12.09 11.68 -21.36
CA LEU A 15 11.19 12.62 -20.69
C LEU A 15 11.95 13.63 -19.83
N LEU A 16 13.01 13.20 -19.15
CA LEU A 16 13.85 14.06 -18.31
C LEU A 16 14.65 15.06 -19.18
N CYS A 17 15.18 14.60 -20.31
CA CYS A 17 15.86 15.45 -21.29
C CYS A 17 14.91 16.48 -21.92
N VAL A 18 13.66 16.09 -22.22
CA VAL A 18 12.63 17.02 -22.73
C VAL A 18 12.28 18.08 -21.69
N ALA A 19 12.17 17.70 -20.41
CA ALA A 19 11.91 18.64 -19.31
C ALA A 19 13.04 19.67 -19.14
N VAL A 20 14.30 19.20 -19.19
CA VAL A 20 15.49 20.08 -19.13
C VAL A 20 15.58 20.96 -20.39
N GLY A 21 15.25 20.42 -21.57
CA GLY A 21 15.20 21.17 -22.82
C GLY A 21 14.17 22.31 -22.79
N GLY A 22 13.00 22.07 -22.21
CA GLY A 22 11.98 23.12 -22.00
C GLY A 22 12.43 24.21 -21.03
N ALA A 23 13.18 23.85 -19.98
CA ALA A 23 13.75 24.81 -19.03
C ALA A 23 14.87 25.67 -19.64
N LEU A 24 15.72 25.07 -20.48
CA LEU A 24 16.79 25.78 -21.18
C LEU A 24 16.24 26.74 -22.26
N LEU A 25 15.26 26.32 -23.06
CA LEU A 25 14.63 27.19 -24.05
C LEU A 25 13.96 28.40 -23.41
N ARG A 26 13.44 28.25 -22.19
CA ARG A 26 12.88 29.35 -21.39
C ARG A 26 13.94 30.37 -20.95
N GLN A 27 15.19 29.94 -20.69
CA GLN A 27 16.24 30.85 -20.23
C GLN A 27 16.89 31.66 -21.38
N PHE A 28 16.78 31.19 -22.63
CA PHE A 28 17.52 31.77 -23.76
C PHE A 28 16.67 32.59 -24.77
N ALA A 29 15.36 32.77 -24.54
CA ALA A 29 14.50 33.50 -25.49
C ALA A 29 14.40 35.02 -25.17
N PRO A 30 14.81 35.93 -26.08
CA PRO A 30 14.74 37.38 -25.87
C PRO A 30 13.33 37.96 -26.12
N THR A 31 13.06 39.12 -25.52
CA THR A 31 11.72 39.73 -25.34
C THR A 31 11.27 40.62 -26.52
N GLY A 32 10.11 40.32 -27.15
CA GLY A 32 9.29 41.33 -27.87
C GLY A 32 8.87 41.07 -29.33
N SER A 33 8.35 39.88 -29.70
CA SER A 33 7.82 39.60 -31.06
C SER A 33 6.56 38.73 -31.00
N THR A 34 5.73 38.69 -32.05
CA THR A 34 4.55 37.82 -32.24
C THR A 34 4.84 36.33 -31.97
N THR A 35 6.11 35.94 -32.11
CA THR A 35 6.67 34.65 -31.71
C THR A 35 6.53 34.36 -30.19
N ARG A 36 6.42 35.40 -29.36
CA ARG A 36 6.26 35.33 -27.89
C ARG A 36 4.84 34.99 -27.48
N ASP A 37 3.84 35.44 -28.23
CA ASP A 37 2.43 35.07 -27.97
C ASP A 37 2.17 33.63 -28.39
N VAL A 38 2.72 33.21 -29.53
CA VAL A 38 2.76 31.79 -29.93
C VAL A 38 3.54 30.96 -28.89
N GLY A 39 4.66 31.48 -28.39
CA GLY A 39 5.42 30.85 -27.31
C GLY A 39 4.64 30.74 -25.99
N THR A 40 3.78 31.71 -25.68
CA THR A 40 2.95 31.73 -24.46
C THR A 40 1.78 30.75 -24.57
N LEU A 41 1.12 30.70 -25.74
CA LEU A 41 0.10 29.70 -26.07
C LEU A 41 0.68 28.28 -26.02
N LEU A 42 1.88 28.08 -26.56
CA LEU A 42 2.61 26.82 -26.46
C LEU A 42 2.95 26.50 -25.00
N MET A 43 3.28 27.50 -24.17
CA MET A 43 3.56 27.30 -22.74
C MET A 43 2.31 26.87 -21.95
N LEU A 44 1.15 27.46 -22.26
CA LEU A 44 -0.14 27.14 -21.62
C LEU A 44 -0.67 25.77 -22.04
N LEU A 45 -0.45 25.38 -23.30
CA LEU A 45 -0.83 24.06 -23.82
C LEU A 45 -0.15 22.92 -23.05
N TRP A 46 1.01 23.18 -22.47
CA TRP A 46 1.77 22.19 -21.70
C TRP A 46 1.38 22.11 -20.22
N LEU A 47 0.60 23.06 -19.69
CA LEU A 47 0.15 23.06 -18.30
C LEU A 47 -0.58 21.77 -17.87
N PRO A 48 -1.51 21.20 -18.67
CA PRO A 48 -2.19 19.95 -18.33
C PRO A 48 -1.25 18.74 -18.35
N ILE A 49 -0.29 18.73 -19.28
CA ILE A 49 0.70 17.66 -19.43
C ILE A 49 1.64 17.66 -18.21
N ILE A 50 2.11 18.84 -17.80
CA ILE A 50 2.94 19.00 -16.60
C ILE A 50 2.15 18.57 -15.35
N GLY A 51 0.88 18.97 -15.23
CA GLY A 51 0.01 18.53 -14.13
C GLY A 51 -0.13 17.02 -14.04
N ASN A 52 -0.31 16.34 -15.18
CA ASN A 52 -0.40 14.88 -15.23
C ASN A 52 0.94 14.18 -14.87
N VAL A 53 2.07 14.73 -15.34
CA VAL A 53 3.40 14.20 -14.99
C VAL A 53 3.71 14.39 -13.51
N ILE A 54 3.36 15.53 -12.92
CA ILE A 54 3.51 15.79 -11.47
C ILE A 54 2.61 14.84 -10.68
N ALA A 55 1.33 14.67 -11.06
CA ALA A 55 0.42 13.72 -10.41
C ALA A 55 0.95 12.28 -10.47
N TRP A 56 1.52 11.88 -11.61
CA TRP A 56 2.17 10.59 -11.78
C TRP A 56 3.44 10.46 -10.91
N LEU A 57 4.28 11.50 -10.87
CA LEU A 57 5.51 11.51 -10.07
C LEU A 57 5.19 11.46 -8.57
N VAL A 58 4.21 12.25 -8.10
CA VAL A 58 3.73 12.23 -6.72
C VAL A 58 3.14 10.88 -6.37
N SER A 59 2.34 10.27 -7.25
CA SER A 59 1.79 8.93 -7.03
C SER A 59 2.88 7.86 -6.98
N LYS A 60 3.92 8.01 -7.81
CA LYS A 60 5.07 7.11 -7.84
C LYS A 60 5.98 7.29 -6.64
N VAL A 61 6.20 8.52 -6.19
CA VAL A 61 6.96 8.84 -4.97
C VAL A 61 6.18 8.45 -3.73
N ARG A 62 4.83 8.53 -3.70
CA ARG A 62 4.02 7.98 -2.61
C ARG A 62 4.04 6.46 -2.57
N ARG A 63 4.11 5.79 -3.72
CA ARG A 63 4.33 4.33 -3.81
C ARG A 63 5.77 3.90 -3.52
N ALA A 64 6.75 4.77 -3.79
CA ALA A 64 8.17 4.53 -3.59
C ALA A 64 8.71 5.11 -2.28
N ALA A 65 7.90 5.92 -1.58
CA ALA A 65 8.09 6.19 -0.17
C ALA A 65 8.12 4.80 0.46
N PRO A 66 9.26 4.39 1.05
CA PRO A 66 9.30 3.15 1.76
C PRO A 66 8.14 3.21 2.75
N ALA A 67 7.27 2.20 2.77
CA ALA A 67 6.51 1.93 3.99
C ALA A 67 7.58 1.99 5.09
N ALA A 68 7.51 3.04 5.92
CA ALA A 68 8.60 3.49 6.78
C ALA A 68 9.28 2.26 7.34
N SER A 69 10.56 2.07 6.98
CA SER A 69 11.41 0.91 7.26
C SER A 69 10.84 0.14 8.43
N ALA A 70 10.09 -0.92 8.12
CA ALA A 70 9.19 -1.53 9.07
C ALA A 70 10.02 -1.88 10.31
N ALA A 71 9.65 -1.33 11.46
CA ALA A 71 9.77 -2.13 12.66
C ALA A 71 9.11 -3.44 12.27
N ASP A 72 9.88 -4.49 12.06
CA ASP A 72 9.29 -5.80 11.82
C ASP A 72 9.07 -6.42 13.19
N PHE A 73 8.18 -7.41 13.27
CA PHE A 73 8.11 -8.20 14.48
C PHE A 73 9.47 -8.88 14.70
N GLU A 74 9.97 -8.88 15.93
CA GLU A 74 11.17 -9.64 16.25
C GLU A 74 10.93 -11.12 15.91
N ASP A 75 11.79 -11.69 15.07
CA ASP A 75 11.67 -13.09 14.68
C ASP A 75 11.82 -13.99 15.91
N GLY A 76 10.75 -14.72 16.25
CA GLY A 76 10.69 -15.55 17.45
C GLY A 76 10.37 -14.80 18.75
N GLY A 77 10.07 -13.50 18.68
CA GLY A 77 9.57 -12.74 19.82
C GLY A 77 8.24 -13.30 20.34
N ALA A 78 8.04 -13.24 21.66
CA ALA A 78 6.81 -13.71 22.28
C ALA A 78 5.57 -13.01 21.69
N PHE A 79 4.50 -13.77 21.47
CA PHE A 79 3.24 -13.23 20.95
C PHE A 79 2.44 -12.55 22.06
N HIS A 80 2.14 -11.27 21.88
CA HIS A 80 1.38 -10.45 22.83
C HIS A 80 0.03 -10.06 22.22
N PRO A 81 -1.06 -10.76 22.56
CA PRO A 81 -2.36 -10.52 21.93
C PRO A 81 -2.92 -9.16 22.36
N HIS A 82 -3.14 -8.27 21.40
CA HIS A 82 -3.66 -6.92 21.62
C HIS A 82 -5.18 -6.83 21.42
N ALA A 83 -5.74 -7.64 20.52
CA ALA A 83 -7.17 -7.70 20.27
C ALA A 83 -7.62 -9.11 19.90
N LEU A 84 -8.87 -9.42 20.22
CA LEU A 84 -9.61 -10.58 19.74
C LEU A 84 -10.53 -10.11 18.61
N VAL A 85 -10.40 -10.74 17.44
CA VAL A 85 -11.17 -10.35 16.25
C VAL A 85 -11.84 -11.56 15.63
N GLU A 86 -13.00 -11.34 15.04
CA GLU A 86 -13.64 -12.26 14.13
C GLU A 86 -13.16 -11.94 12.72
N LEU A 87 -12.59 -12.93 12.02
CA LEU A 87 -12.07 -12.78 10.68
C LEU A 87 -12.74 -13.80 9.75
N THR A 88 -13.24 -13.31 8.62
CA THR A 88 -13.69 -14.13 7.49
C THR A 88 -12.77 -13.89 6.31
N LEU A 89 -11.94 -14.88 5.96
CA LEU A 89 -11.18 -14.82 4.71
C LEU A 89 -12.14 -15.04 3.53
N ARG A 90 -11.91 -14.33 2.41
CA ARG A 90 -12.71 -14.51 1.19
C ARG A 90 -12.69 -15.97 0.76
N ALA A 91 -13.87 -16.49 0.41
CA ALA A 91 -14.00 -17.84 -0.12
C ALA A 91 -13.14 -18.00 -1.38
N PRO A 92 -12.53 -19.19 -1.58
CA PRO A 92 -11.80 -19.48 -2.79
C PRO A 92 -12.76 -19.45 -3.99
N GLN A 93 -12.33 -18.85 -5.10
CA GLN A 93 -13.14 -18.84 -6.32
C GLN A 93 -12.94 -20.12 -7.13
N LEU A 94 -11.85 -20.82 -6.87
CA LEU A 94 -11.45 -22.06 -7.55
C LEU A 94 -11.28 -23.18 -6.52
N PRO A 95 -11.73 -24.42 -6.82
CA PRO A 95 -11.51 -25.56 -5.93
C PRO A 95 -10.03 -25.84 -5.62
N SER A 96 -9.11 -25.48 -6.52
CA SER A 96 -7.67 -25.61 -6.29
C SER A 96 -7.11 -24.68 -5.20
N GLU A 97 -7.83 -23.60 -4.91
CA GLU A 97 -7.51 -22.60 -3.88
C GLU A 97 -8.17 -22.90 -2.53
N ASP A 98 -9.07 -23.90 -2.49
CA ASP A 98 -9.72 -24.38 -1.26
C ASP A 98 -8.76 -25.25 -0.43
N ARG A 99 -7.67 -24.63 -0.01
CA ARG A 99 -6.69 -25.21 0.90
C ARG A 99 -6.82 -24.53 2.27
N PRO A 100 -6.72 -25.29 3.37
CA PRO A 100 -6.59 -24.71 4.70
C PRO A 100 -5.42 -23.73 4.74
N ILE A 101 -5.56 -22.65 5.51
CA ILE A 101 -4.44 -21.77 5.79
C ILE A 101 -3.39 -22.56 6.57
N ALA A 102 -2.13 -22.39 6.20
CA ALA A 102 -1.01 -23.11 6.83
C ALA A 102 -0.92 -22.78 8.32
N GLU A 103 -0.45 -23.74 9.11
CA GLU A 103 -0.14 -23.52 10.53
C GLU A 103 1.01 -22.52 10.70
N GLY A 104 1.03 -21.81 11.83
CA GLY A 104 2.11 -20.89 12.19
C GLY A 104 1.75 -19.41 12.13
N GLU A 105 2.78 -18.57 12.06
CA GLU A 105 2.68 -17.11 12.04
C GLU A 105 2.24 -16.60 10.67
N HIS A 106 1.26 -15.69 10.67
CA HIS A 106 0.81 -14.98 9.48
C HIS A 106 0.91 -13.47 9.72
N ARG A 107 1.60 -12.78 8.81
CA ARG A 107 1.73 -11.32 8.82
C ARG A 107 0.74 -10.69 7.85
N CYS A 108 0.09 -9.62 8.28
CA CYS A 108 -0.92 -8.91 7.50
C CYS A 108 -0.98 -7.44 7.88
N ALA A 109 -1.74 -6.66 7.12
CA ALA A 109 -2.17 -5.33 7.52
C ALA A 109 -3.70 -5.33 7.71
N LEU A 110 -4.15 -4.88 8.88
CA LEU A 110 -5.56 -4.65 9.14
C LEU A 110 -5.88 -3.20 8.77
N VAL A 111 -6.85 -3.02 7.87
CA VAL A 111 -7.19 -1.73 7.27
C VAL A 111 -8.54 -1.27 7.78
N VAL A 112 -8.55 -0.12 8.43
CA VAL A 112 -9.76 0.61 8.84
C VAL A 112 -9.79 1.92 8.06
N ASP A 113 -10.93 2.24 7.44
CA ASP A 113 -11.05 3.32 6.47
C ASP A 113 -10.01 3.20 5.33
N ASN A 114 -8.98 4.05 5.38
CA ASN A 114 -7.83 4.10 4.47
C ASN A 114 -6.48 3.97 5.20
N GLU A 115 -6.48 3.60 6.48
CA GLU A 115 -5.28 3.44 7.29
C GLU A 115 -5.01 1.94 7.51
N GLY A 116 -3.79 1.50 7.16
CA GLY A 116 -3.35 0.11 7.34
C GLY A 116 -2.42 -0.03 8.54
N PHE A 117 -2.69 -1.01 9.39
CA PHE A 117 -1.94 -1.30 10.60
C PHE A 117 -1.35 -2.71 10.52
N SER A 118 -0.02 -2.81 10.55
CA SER A 118 0.68 -4.10 10.52
C SER A 118 0.34 -4.92 11.77
N ALA A 119 -0.03 -6.18 11.55
CA ALA A 119 -0.38 -7.12 12.60
C ALA A 119 0.12 -8.53 12.26
N ARG A 120 0.40 -9.32 13.30
CA ARG A 120 0.63 -10.76 13.19
C ARG A 120 -0.45 -11.53 13.94
N TRP A 121 -0.73 -12.73 13.47
CA TRP A 121 -1.65 -13.68 14.07
C TRP A 121 -1.15 -15.10 13.83
N PHE A 122 -1.71 -16.07 14.55
CA PHE A 122 -1.25 -17.44 14.53
C PHE A 122 -2.40 -18.40 14.25
N VAL A 123 -2.11 -19.43 13.45
CA VAL A 123 -2.96 -20.62 13.30
C VAL A 123 -2.38 -21.71 14.19
N SER A 124 -3.15 -22.17 15.17
CA SER A 124 -2.75 -23.23 16.11
C SER A 124 -2.50 -24.55 15.38
N ARG A 125 -1.56 -25.35 15.89
CA ARG A 125 -1.28 -26.68 15.34
C ARG A 125 -2.52 -27.58 15.46
N GLY A 126 -2.97 -28.16 14.35
CA GLY A 126 -4.18 -28.99 14.27
C GLY A 126 -5.49 -28.22 14.08
N GLU A 127 -5.46 -26.89 14.06
CA GLU A 127 -6.64 -26.06 13.80
C GLU A 127 -6.72 -25.73 12.31
N ALA A 128 -7.74 -26.26 11.63
CA ALA A 128 -7.91 -26.05 10.20
C ALA A 128 -8.63 -24.72 9.94
N PHE A 129 -7.87 -23.64 9.76
CA PHE A 129 -8.44 -22.36 9.35
C PHE A 129 -8.89 -22.42 7.88
N ARG A 130 -10.20 -22.50 7.64
CA ARG A 130 -10.78 -22.54 6.29
C ARG A 130 -11.21 -21.16 5.81
N ARG A 131 -10.97 -20.90 4.53
CA ARG A 131 -11.48 -19.70 3.85
C ARG A 131 -13.01 -19.73 3.80
N GLY A 132 -13.64 -18.56 3.80
CA GLY A 132 -15.10 -18.40 3.78
C GLY A 132 -15.81 -18.64 5.12
N THR A 133 -15.10 -19.10 6.16
CA THR A 133 -15.68 -19.31 7.49
C THR A 133 -15.18 -18.24 8.46
N ALA A 134 -16.09 -17.63 9.22
CA ALA A 134 -15.76 -16.70 10.27
C ALA A 134 -15.06 -17.43 11.42
N GLN A 135 -13.89 -16.94 11.83
CA GLN A 135 -13.10 -17.53 12.90
C GLN A 135 -12.60 -16.46 13.85
N THR A 136 -12.58 -16.79 15.13
CA THR A 136 -12.10 -15.91 16.18
C THR A 136 -10.60 -16.10 16.35
N ILE A 137 -9.83 -15.04 16.11
CA ILE A 137 -8.37 -15.05 16.19
C ILE A 137 -7.86 -13.94 17.10
N ARG A 138 -6.70 -14.17 17.72
CA ARG A 138 -5.96 -13.12 18.42
C ARG A 138 -4.99 -12.46 17.46
N VAL A 139 -4.91 -11.13 17.53
CA VAL A 139 -4.00 -10.33 16.71
C VAL A 139 -3.08 -9.51 17.59
N GLU A 140 -1.83 -9.41 17.18
CA GLU A 140 -0.84 -8.51 17.76
C GLU A 140 -0.49 -7.45 16.73
N PHE A 141 -0.79 -6.19 17.06
CA PHE A 141 -0.31 -5.05 16.29
C PHE A 141 1.17 -4.77 16.53
N LEU A 142 1.87 -4.39 15.46
CA LEU A 142 3.26 -3.97 15.51
C LEU A 142 3.45 -2.68 16.34
N LYS A 143 2.49 -1.76 16.23
CA LYS A 143 2.46 -0.49 16.97
C LYS A 143 1.12 -0.36 17.69
N PRO A 144 0.93 -1.05 18.84
CA PRO A 144 -0.36 -1.06 19.55
C PRO A 144 -0.79 0.34 20.00
N GLU A 145 0.16 1.21 20.33
CA GLU A 145 -0.05 2.61 20.71
C GLU A 145 -0.94 3.38 19.73
N VAL A 146 -0.75 3.14 18.42
CA VAL A 146 -1.42 3.87 17.34
C VAL A 146 -2.58 3.05 16.75
N ALA A 147 -2.45 1.71 16.76
CA ALA A 147 -3.48 0.83 16.24
C ALA A 147 -4.70 0.76 17.17
N LEU A 148 -4.50 0.46 18.46
CA LEU A 148 -5.61 0.20 19.40
C LEU A 148 -6.71 1.28 19.41
N PRO A 149 -6.40 2.60 19.37
CA PRO A 149 -7.43 3.64 19.29
C PRO A 149 -8.33 3.57 18.05
N ARG A 150 -7.86 2.96 16.95
CA ARG A 150 -8.60 2.79 15.69
C ARG A 150 -9.35 1.47 15.58
N PHE A 151 -9.12 0.55 16.51
CA PHE A 151 -9.80 -0.75 16.59
C PHE A 151 -10.64 -0.83 17.89
N PRO A 152 -11.64 0.04 18.10
CA PRO A 152 -12.58 -0.14 19.20
C PRO A 152 -13.39 -1.43 19.00
N ARG A 153 -14.06 -1.87 20.07
CA ARG A 153 -15.01 -2.99 20.00
C ARG A 153 -16.03 -2.76 18.87
N ASP A 154 -16.35 -3.83 18.15
CA ASP A 154 -17.23 -3.88 16.98
C ASP A 154 -16.74 -3.11 15.74
N ALA A 155 -15.51 -2.58 15.74
CA ALA A 155 -14.93 -1.95 14.56
C ALA A 155 -14.77 -2.97 13.42
N ALA A 156 -15.32 -2.63 12.26
CA ALA A 156 -15.11 -3.38 11.03
C ALA A 156 -13.76 -3.02 10.40
N PHE A 157 -13.08 -4.02 9.87
CA PHE A 157 -11.80 -3.85 9.20
C PHE A 157 -11.68 -4.82 8.02
N ARG A 158 -10.71 -4.54 7.15
CA ARG A 158 -10.35 -5.39 6.02
C ARG A 158 -8.93 -5.90 6.19
N MET A 159 -8.69 -7.17 5.88
CA MET A 159 -7.34 -7.75 5.93
C MET A 159 -6.66 -7.62 4.57
N LEU A 160 -5.47 -7.03 4.56
CA LEU A 160 -4.59 -6.90 3.42
C LEU A 160 -3.35 -7.79 3.62
N VAL A 161 -3.02 -8.60 2.61
CA VAL A 161 -1.77 -9.39 2.57
C VAL A 161 -1.08 -9.09 1.25
N GLY A 162 0.17 -8.60 1.31
CA GLY A 162 0.85 -8.05 0.14
C GLY A 162 0.08 -6.83 -0.41
N GLU A 163 -0.47 -6.97 -1.62
CA GLU A 163 -1.24 -5.91 -2.29
C GLU A 163 -2.75 -6.23 -2.41
N SER A 164 -3.22 -7.33 -1.81
CA SER A 164 -4.58 -7.85 -2.01
C SER A 164 -5.39 -7.91 -0.73
N PHE A 165 -6.65 -7.49 -0.79
CA PHE A 165 -7.60 -7.65 0.32
C PHE A 165 -8.13 -9.08 0.37
N VAL A 166 -7.71 -9.83 1.38
CA VAL A 166 -7.96 -11.28 1.50
C VAL A 166 -9.12 -11.65 2.41
N GLY A 167 -9.64 -10.70 3.19
CA GLY A 167 -10.75 -10.97 4.11
C GLY A 167 -11.29 -9.70 4.75
N ASP A 168 -12.39 -9.88 5.47
CA ASP A 168 -13.11 -8.85 6.20
C ASP A 168 -13.27 -9.35 7.64
N GLY A 169 -13.27 -8.45 8.61
CA GLY A 169 -13.34 -8.83 10.01
C GLY A 169 -13.91 -7.74 10.90
N ARG A 170 -14.16 -8.12 12.16
CA ARG A 170 -14.71 -7.26 13.20
C ARG A 170 -13.99 -7.47 14.52
N VAL A 171 -13.73 -6.40 15.26
CA VAL A 171 -13.15 -6.48 16.60
C VAL A 171 -14.18 -6.99 17.59
N LEU A 172 -13.89 -8.09 18.29
CA LEU A 172 -14.75 -8.63 19.34
C LEU A 172 -14.38 -8.03 20.71
N GLU A 173 -13.08 -7.94 20.98
CA GLU A 173 -12.57 -7.46 22.27
C GLU A 173 -11.18 -6.84 22.11
N VAL A 174 -10.89 -5.80 22.90
CA VAL A 174 -9.55 -5.21 23.00
C VAL A 174 -8.92 -5.74 24.28
N LEU A 175 -7.82 -6.49 24.15
CA LEU A 175 -7.20 -7.24 25.25
C LEU A 175 -6.15 -6.41 26.03
N GLY A 176 -5.75 -5.25 25.50
CA GLY A 176 -4.87 -4.28 26.18
C GLY A 176 -3.41 -4.33 25.73
N ARG A 177 -2.61 -3.35 26.20
CA ARG A 177 -1.16 -3.29 26.00
C ARG A 177 -0.49 -4.29 26.96
N GLY A 178 -0.02 -5.41 26.43
CA GLY A 178 0.89 -6.31 27.15
C GLY A 178 2.27 -5.69 27.30
#